data_AF-A0A367GJ25-F1
#
_entry.id   AF-A0A367GJ25-F1
#
_cell.length_a   1.000
_cell.length_b   1.000
_cell.length_c   1.000
_cell.angle_alpha   90.00
_cell.angle_beta   90.00
_cell.angle_gamma   90.00
#
_symmetry.space_group_name_H-M   'P 1'
#
loop_
_entity.id
_entity.type
_entity.pdbx_description
1 polymer ?
#
loop_
_entity_poly.entity_id
_entity_poly.type
_entity_poly.pdbx_seq_one_letter_code
_entity_poly.pdbx_strand_id
1 'polypeptide(L)'
;MDITSSYQVRIVNCSVNLIDTVRIYQEALSYLIGVVSENWDAVKSITTGALEQQRYIEKLVHGNKNREAKYQEFDKMFHKYPSYLRRATITAAIGAVSSYRSNLANWENTDKHTLHLCFMWRQSFA
;
A
#
# COMPACT_ATOMS: atom_id res chain seq x y z
N MET A 1 20.94 9.97 21.98
CA MET A 1 19.90 8.99 21.61
C MET A 1 20.60 7.97 20.73
N ASP A 2 20.90 6.79 21.27
CA ASP A 2 21.56 5.74 20.50
C ASP A 2 20.51 4.99 19.69
N ILE A 3 20.61 5.09 18.36
CA ILE A 3 19.77 4.33 17.43
C ILE A 3 20.53 3.04 17.12
N THR A 4 20.18 1.95 17.80
CA THR A 4 20.63 0.61 17.45
C THR A 4 19.81 0.11 16.26
N SER A 5 20.44 0.09 15.10
CA SER A 5 19.83 -0.24 13.82
C SER A 5 20.08 -1.73 13.49
N SER A 6 19.10 -2.61 13.67
CA SER A 6 19.21 -4.05 13.41
C SER A 6 18.87 -4.42 11.96
N TYR A 7 19.48 -3.76 10.98
CA TYR A 7 19.27 -4.16 9.58
C TYR A 7 20.20 -5.33 9.24
N GLN A 8 19.63 -6.38 8.64
CA GLN A 8 20.22 -7.70 8.32
C GLN A 8 20.08 -8.80 9.39
N VAL A 9 18.95 -8.86 10.11
CA VAL A 9 18.61 -10.07 10.87
C VAL A 9 18.21 -11.19 9.90
N ARG A 10 19.14 -12.09 9.59
CA ARG A 10 18.84 -13.37 8.95
C ARG A 10 18.16 -14.26 9.98
N ILE A 11 16.97 -14.77 9.69
CA ILE A 11 16.35 -15.81 10.52
C ILE A 11 17.13 -17.11 10.29
N VAL A 12 18.15 -17.34 11.10
CA VAL A 12 18.89 -18.62 11.13
C VAL A 12 18.11 -19.57 12.03
N ASN A 13 17.71 -20.73 11.50
CA ASN A 13 16.95 -21.77 12.19
C ASN A 13 15.52 -21.38 12.64
N CYS A 14 14.62 -21.10 11.69
CA CYS A 14 13.19 -21.19 11.99
C CYS A 14 12.76 -22.66 11.89
N SER A 15 12.28 -23.25 13.00
CA SER A 15 11.67 -24.59 12.98
C SER A 15 10.30 -24.61 12.28
N VAL A 16 9.73 -23.43 12.03
CA VAL A 16 8.40 -23.26 11.42
C VAL A 16 8.56 -22.79 9.97
N ASN A 17 7.88 -23.47 9.05
CA ASN A 17 7.84 -23.04 7.67
C ASN A 17 6.98 -21.78 7.53
N LEU A 18 7.62 -20.63 7.29
CA LEU A 18 6.95 -19.34 7.10
C LEU A 18 6.52 -19.10 5.65
N ILE A 19 6.91 -19.96 4.71
CA ILE A 19 6.66 -19.76 3.27
C ILE A 19 5.16 -19.67 3.00
N ASP A 20 4.35 -20.55 3.60
CA ASP A 20 2.90 -20.53 3.44
C ASP A 20 2.27 -19.26 4.03
N THR A 21 2.76 -18.79 5.18
CA THR A 21 2.30 -17.54 5.79
C THR A 21 2.64 -16.33 4.91
N VAL A 22 3.84 -16.30 4.35
CA VAL A 22 4.27 -15.24 3.42
C VAL A 22 3.41 -15.26 2.16
N ARG A 23 3.11 -16.45 1.61
CA ARG A 23 2.22 -16.60 0.46
C ARG A 23 0.83 -16.03 0.74
N ILE A 24 0.20 -16.44 1.85
CA ILE A 24 -1.12 -15.94 2.25
C ILE A 24 -1.10 -14.41 2.45
N TYR A 25 -0.04 -13.88 3.07
CA TYR A 25 0.12 -12.43 3.22
C TYR A 25 0.21 -11.71 1.88
N GLN A 26 0.99 -12.23 0.93
CA GLN A 26 1.15 -11.64 -0.40
C GLN A 26 -0.15 -11.69 -1.22
N GLU A 27 -0.89 -12.79 -1.14
CA GLU A 27 -2.21 -12.92 -1.77
C GLU A 27 -3.21 -11.90 -1.20
N ALA A 28 -3.27 -11.78 0.13
CA ALA A 28 -4.11 -10.79 0.81
C ALA A 28 -3.70 -9.35 0.45
N LEU A 29 -2.39 -9.07 0.40
CA LEU A 29 -1.86 -7.77 0.01
C LEU A 29 -2.22 -7.42 -1.44
N SER A 30 -2.06 -8.36 -2.38
CA SER A 30 -2.40 -8.16 -3.79
C SER A 30 -3.87 -7.80 -3.96
N TYR A 31 -4.77 -8.52 -3.29
CA TYR A 31 -6.19 -8.21 -3.30
C TYR A 31 -6.47 -6.80 -2.74
N LEU A 32 -5.87 -6.47 -1.60
CA LEU A 32 -6.06 -5.18 -0.94
C LEU A 32 -5.52 -4.01 -1.76
N ILE A 33 -4.43 -4.20 -2.52
CA ILE A 33 -3.92 -3.18 -3.45
C ILE A 33 -4.99 -2.83 -4.50
N GLY A 34 -5.70 -3.83 -5.04
CA GLY A 34 -6.81 -3.62 -5.96
C GLY A 34 -7.92 -2.78 -5.33
N VAL A 35 -8.39 -3.18 -4.14
CA VAL A 35 -9.43 -2.46 -3.38
C VAL A 35 -9.02 -1.02 -3.08
N VAL A 36 -7.78 -0.79 -2.63
CA VAL A 36 -7.28 0.56 -2.33
C VAL A 36 -7.14 1.40 -3.59
N SER A 37 -6.71 0.81 -4.71
CA SER A 37 -6.59 1.51 -5.99
C SER A 37 -7.93 2.01 -6.50
N GLU A 38 -8.99 1.18 -6.41
CA GLU A 38 -10.36 1.53 -6.78
C GLU A 38 -10.94 2.65 -5.92
N ASN A 39 -10.64 2.66 -4.62
CA ASN A 39 -11.18 3.64 -3.67
C ASN A 39 -10.16 4.74 -3.33
N TRP A 40 -9.14 4.93 -4.16
CA TRP A 40 -7.99 5.80 -3.84
C TRP A 40 -8.41 7.24 -3.59
N ASP A 41 -9.35 7.79 -4.36
CA ASP A 41 -9.76 9.19 -4.22
C ASP A 41 -10.40 9.46 -2.86
N ALA A 42 -11.21 8.52 -2.36
CA ALA A 42 -11.78 8.59 -1.02
C ALA A 42 -10.70 8.47 0.05
N VAL A 43 -9.74 7.56 -0.10
CA VAL A 43 -8.60 7.42 0.83
C VAL A 43 -7.75 8.70 0.86
N LYS A 44 -7.46 9.27 -0.31
CA LYS A 44 -6.65 10.49 -0.47
C LYS A 44 -7.33 11.71 0.14
N SER A 45 -8.66 11.78 0.11
CA SER A 45 -9.41 12.89 0.73
C SER A 45 -9.36 12.91 2.27
N ILE A 46 -9.00 11.78 2.91
CA ILE A 46 -8.89 11.69 4.36
C ILE A 46 -7.57 12.34 4.79
N THR A 47 -7.66 13.57 5.27
CA THR A 47 -6.52 14.35 5.80
C THR A 47 -6.30 14.17 7.30
N THR A 48 -7.24 13.53 8.00
CA THR A 48 -7.22 13.33 9.46
C THR A 48 -6.08 12.41 9.92
N GLY A 49 -5.49 11.59 9.02
CA GLY A 49 -4.29 10.80 9.27
C GLY A 49 -4.34 9.37 8.73
N ALA A 50 -3.19 8.70 8.74
CA ALA A 50 -3.01 7.34 8.20
C ALA A 50 -3.90 6.28 8.90
N LEU A 51 -4.19 6.47 10.19
CA LEU A 51 -5.06 5.58 10.95
C LEU A 51 -6.52 5.60 10.42
N GLU A 52 -7.02 6.77 10.04
CA GLU A 52 -8.38 6.91 9.52
C GLU A 52 -8.50 6.35 8.09
N GLN A 53 -7.46 6.53 7.27
CA GLN A 53 -7.36 5.86 5.97
C GLN A 53 -7.41 4.34 6.11
N GLN A 54 -6.63 3.78 7.05
CA GLN A 54 -6.64 2.36 7.34
C GLN A 54 -8.01 1.88 7.83
N ARG A 55 -8.63 2.61 8.76
CA ARG A 55 -9.98 2.30 9.28
C ARG A 55 -11.02 2.33 8.17
N TYR A 56 -10.95 3.30 7.26
CA TYR A 56 -11.87 3.40 6.12
C TYR A 56 -11.83 2.14 5.26
N ILE A 57 -10.64 1.70 4.85
CA ILE A 57 -10.48 0.47 4.07
C ILE A 57 -10.87 -0.77 4.88
N GLU A 58 -10.52 -0.84 6.18
CA GLU A 58 -10.91 -1.95 7.05
C GLU A 58 -12.44 -2.10 7.11
N LYS A 59 -13.18 -0.98 7.09
CA LYS A 59 -14.65 -1.01 7.06
C LYS A 59 -15.24 -1.53 5.74
N LEU A 60 -14.55 -1.29 4.63
CA LEU A 60 -14.98 -1.74 3.30
C LEU A 60 -14.73 -3.24 3.09
N VAL A 61 -13.66 -3.75 3.70
CA VAL A 61 -13.17 -5.11 3.50
C VAL A 61 -13.74 -6.09 4.52
N HIS A 62 -13.85 -5.69 5.79
CA HIS A 62 -14.26 -6.57 6.87
C HIS A 62 -15.61 -6.16 7.47
N GLY A 63 -16.55 -7.10 7.45
CA GLY A 63 -17.89 -6.91 8.02
C GLY A 63 -17.89 -7.12 9.53
N ASN A 64 -18.88 -6.58 10.22
CA ASN A 64 -19.22 -7.01 11.57
C ASN A 64 -20.70 -7.41 11.62
N LYS A 65 -21.18 -7.91 12.76
CA LYS A 65 -22.58 -8.32 12.92
C LYS A 65 -23.61 -7.24 12.55
N ASN A 66 -23.23 -5.96 12.64
CA ASN A 66 -24.10 -4.81 12.41
C ASN A 66 -23.79 -4.07 11.09
N ARG A 67 -22.78 -4.51 10.32
CA ARG A 67 -22.30 -3.84 9.10
C ARG A 67 -21.79 -4.86 8.11
N GLU A 68 -22.46 -4.90 6.97
CA GLU A 68 -22.01 -5.65 5.81
C GLU A 68 -20.85 -4.93 5.11
N ALA A 69 -19.79 -5.66 4.77
CA ALA A 69 -18.67 -5.13 4.00
C ALA A 69 -19.02 -5.05 2.52
N LYS A 70 -18.47 -4.05 1.82
CA LYS A 70 -18.59 -3.92 0.37
C LYS A 70 -17.85 -5.06 -0.35
N TYR A 71 -16.70 -5.47 0.18
CA TYR A 71 -15.82 -6.49 -0.40
C TYR A 71 -15.84 -7.77 0.43
N GLN A 72 -16.99 -8.44 0.50
CA GLN A 72 -17.20 -9.65 1.31
C GLN A 72 -16.31 -10.83 0.92
N GLU A 73 -15.85 -10.85 -0.33
CA GLU A 73 -14.97 -11.91 -0.85
C GLU A 73 -13.67 -12.01 -0.07
N PHE A 74 -13.20 -10.93 0.58
CA PHE A 74 -12.00 -10.97 1.41
C PHE A 74 -12.14 -11.96 2.58
N ASP A 75 -13.25 -11.88 3.33
CA ASP A 75 -13.47 -12.75 4.49
C ASP A 75 -13.72 -14.22 4.07
N LYS A 76 -14.18 -14.45 2.83
CA LYS A 76 -14.35 -15.78 2.24
C LYS A 76 -13.02 -16.38 1.80
N MET A 77 -12.18 -15.62 1.11
CA MET A 77 -10.86 -16.06 0.63
C MET A 77 -9.86 -16.24 1.77
N PHE A 78 -9.86 -15.31 2.73
CA PHE A 78 -8.92 -15.30 3.85
C PHE A 78 -9.64 -15.63 5.16
N HIS A 79 -10.14 -16.87 5.26
CA HIS A 79 -10.85 -17.32 6.45
C HIS A 79 -9.97 -17.18 7.71
N LYS A 80 -10.52 -16.55 8.75
CA LYS A 80 -9.82 -16.28 10.02
C LYS A 80 -8.53 -15.45 9.88
N TYR A 81 -8.46 -14.55 8.89
CA TYR A 81 -7.32 -13.64 8.77
C TYR A 81 -7.14 -12.79 10.05
N PRO A 82 -5.97 -12.87 10.73
CA PRO A 82 -5.76 -12.16 11.99
C PRO A 82 -5.93 -10.64 11.86
N SER A 83 -6.53 -10.01 12.87
CA SER A 83 -6.86 -8.58 12.83
C SER A 83 -5.63 -7.68 12.72
N TYR A 84 -4.57 -7.97 13.48
CA TYR A 84 -3.31 -7.23 13.42
C TYR A 84 -2.67 -7.35 12.02
N LEU A 85 -2.74 -8.54 11.43
CA LEU A 85 -2.18 -8.79 10.11
C LEU A 85 -2.98 -8.06 9.04
N ARG A 86 -4.32 -8.01 9.17
CA ARG A 86 -5.23 -7.24 8.29
C ARG A 86 -4.84 -5.78 8.25
N ARG A 87 -4.67 -5.18 9.42
CA ARG A 87 -4.25 -3.78 9.56
C ARG A 87 -2.90 -3.54 8.91
N ALA A 88 -1.93 -4.44 9.14
CA ALA A 88 -0.62 -4.36 8.51
C ALA A 88 -0.70 -4.43 6.97
N THR A 89 -1.47 -5.38 6.41
CA THR A 89 -1.65 -5.49 4.96
C THR A 89 -2.37 -4.29 4.36
N ILE A 90 -3.38 -3.73 5.04
CA ILE A 90 -4.09 -2.53 4.57
C ILE A 90 -3.13 -1.35 4.51
N THR A 91 -2.35 -1.12 5.56
CA THR A 91 -1.37 -0.03 5.60
C THR A 91 -0.30 -0.20 4.52
N ALA A 92 0.17 -1.44 4.30
CA ALA A 92 1.11 -1.74 3.22
C ALA A 92 0.50 -1.48 1.83
N ALA A 93 -0.76 -1.85 1.60
CA ALA A 93 -1.47 -1.59 0.36
C ALA A 93 -1.64 -0.09 0.08
N ILE A 94 -2.02 0.69 1.10
CA ILE A 94 -2.11 2.16 1.02
C ILE A 94 -0.74 2.76 0.66
N GLY A 95 0.31 2.32 1.32
CA GLY A 95 1.68 2.76 1.03
C GLY A 95 2.10 2.45 -0.41
N ALA A 96 1.82 1.24 -0.89
CA ALA A 96 2.14 0.82 -2.26
C ALA A 96 1.40 1.67 -3.31
N VAL A 97 0.08 1.87 -3.16
CA VAL A 97 -0.72 2.69 -4.09
C VAL A 97 -0.29 4.17 -4.05
N SER A 98 -0.03 4.70 -2.85
CA SER A 98 0.47 6.06 -2.67
C SER A 98 1.80 6.27 -3.38
N SER A 99 2.76 5.36 -3.16
CA SER A 99 4.07 5.41 -3.80
C SER A 99 3.98 5.30 -5.31
N TYR A 100 3.18 4.35 -5.82
CA TYR A 100 2.96 4.19 -7.25
C TYR A 100 2.42 5.47 -7.90
N ARG A 101 1.37 6.08 -7.33
CA ARG A 101 0.75 7.28 -7.89
C ARG A 101 1.65 8.51 -7.78
N SER A 102 2.41 8.65 -6.70
CA SER A 102 3.40 9.72 -6.54
C SER A 102 4.54 9.58 -7.56
N ASN A 103 5.09 8.37 -7.71
CA ASN A 103 6.15 8.08 -8.68
C ASN A 103 5.68 8.30 -10.12
N LEU A 104 4.44 7.91 -10.44
CA LEU A 104 3.85 8.17 -11.74
C LEU A 104 3.75 9.68 -12.03
N ALA A 105 3.23 10.46 -11.08
CA ALA A 105 3.15 11.91 -11.22
C ALA A 105 4.55 12.57 -11.35
N ASN A 106 5.54 12.09 -10.60
CA ASN A 106 6.92 12.57 -10.73
C ASN A 106 7.50 12.25 -12.11
N TRP A 107 7.26 11.03 -12.62
CA TRP A 107 7.70 10.62 -13.95
C TRP A 107 7.07 11.49 -15.05
N GLU A 108 5.75 11.70 -15.02
CA GLU A 108 5.03 12.55 -15.98
C GLU A 108 5.50 14.02 -15.97
N ASN A 109 5.96 14.52 -14.82
CA ASN A 109 6.51 15.87 -14.70
C ASN A 109 7.99 15.96 -15.10
N THR A 110 8.74 14.87 -14.95
CA THR A 110 10.16 14.79 -15.35
C THR A 110 10.30 14.94 -16.86
N ASP A 111 9.41 14.32 -17.65
CA ASP A 111 9.39 14.46 -19.11
C ASP A 111 9.14 15.92 -19.53
N LYS A 112 8.23 16.63 -18.86
CA LYS A 112 7.96 18.05 -19.13
C LYS A 112 9.17 18.93 -18.79
N HIS A 113 9.85 18.64 -17.69
CA HIS A 113 11.04 19.37 -17.26
C HIS A 113 12.24 19.12 -18.19
N THR A 114 12.47 17.88 -18.62
CA THR A 114 13.53 17.53 -19.58
C THR A 114 13.26 18.12 -20.96
N LEU A 115 12.01 18.10 -21.44
CA LEU A 115 11.63 18.77 -22.68
C LEU A 115 11.84 20.29 -22.60
N HIS A 116 11.46 20.93 -21.48
CA HIS A 116 11.69 22.36 -21.26
C HIS A 116 13.18 22.71 -21.23
N LEU A 117 14.00 21.92 -20.53
CA LEU A 117 15.46 22.09 -20.50
C LEU A 117 16.11 21.92 -21.87
N CYS A 118 15.65 20.95 -22.67
CA CYS A 118 16.15 20.73 -24.02
C CYS A 118 15.79 21.90 -24.96
N PHE A 119 14.58 22.46 -24.83
CA PHE A 119 14.16 23.67 -25.55
C PHE A 119 14.97 24.90 -25.14
N MET A 120 15.23 25.10 -23.85
CA MET A 120 16.04 26.22 -23.35
C MET A 120 17.50 26.13 -23.82
N TRP A 121 18.11 24.94 -23.74
CA TRP A 121 19.46 24.73 -24.26
C TRP A 121 19.55 25.00 -25.76
N ARG A 122 18.52 24.70 -26.54
CA ARG A 122 18.51 24.94 -27.98
C ARG A 122 18.40 26.42 -28.35
N GLN A 123 17.79 27.26 -27.49
CA GLN A 123 17.71 28.72 -27.69
C GLN A 123 18.99 29.45 -27.24
N SER A 124 19.78 28.91 -26.31
CA SER A 124 21.03 29.54 -25.86
C SER A 124 22.22 29.31 -26.80
N PHE A 125 22.08 28.47 -27.83
CA PHE A 125 23.11 28.17 -28.84
C PHE A 125 22.72 28.63 -30.26
N ALA A 126 21.69 29.46 -30.40
CA ALA A 126 21.32 30.17 -31.63
C ALA A 126 21.48 31.68 -31.40
#